data_AF-A0A0B8T414-F1
#
_entry.id   AF-A0A0B8T414-F1
#
_cell.length_a   1.000
_cell.length_b   1.000
_cell.length_c   1.000
_cell.angle_alpha   90.00
_cell.angle_beta   90.00
_cell.angle_gamma   90.00
#
_symmetry.space_group_name_H-M   'P 1'
#
loop_
_entity.id
_entity.type
_entity.pdbx_description
1 polymer ?
#
loop_
_entity_poly.entity_id
_entity_poly.type
_entity_poly.pdbx_seq_one_letter_code
_entity_poly.pdbx_strand_id
1 'polypeptide(L)'
;MLKYNELKKQALGSTIVKTVFGTQDFLAIIDGKKFTEQLISCIPYDQDKVALCLDQMTKGLKLHISIMSNLDRKKNINYFHVSIRSENGSRGYKLPDIEGISKLIDIYIEGKHKIDLNLEDVYNAVID
;
A
#
# COMPACT_ATOMS: atom_id res chain seq x y z
N MET A 1 33.67 16.95 7.20
CA MET A 1 32.93 15.77 6.71
C MET A 1 32.58 14.90 7.91
N LEU A 2 31.29 14.78 8.25
CA LEU A 2 30.83 13.83 9.28
C LEU A 2 31.08 12.40 8.77
N LYS A 3 31.66 11.53 9.60
CA LYS A 3 31.90 10.13 9.21
C LYS A 3 30.55 9.42 9.08
N TYR A 4 30.43 8.47 8.15
CA TYR A 4 29.20 7.69 7.91
C TYR A 4 28.54 7.15 9.18
N ASN A 5 29.35 6.72 10.18
CA ASN A 5 28.85 6.22 11.46
C ASN A 5 28.20 7.30 12.35
N GLU A 6 28.63 8.55 12.25
CA GLU A 6 28.04 9.69 12.97
C GLU A 6 26.73 10.12 12.32
N LEU A 7 26.67 10.16 10.99
CA LEU A 7 25.43 10.37 10.22
C LEU A 7 24.41 9.28 10.52
N LYS A 8 24.84 8.00 10.57
CA LYS A 8 23.98 6.87 10.91
C LYS A 8 23.46 6.96 12.35
N LYS A 9 24.29 7.37 13.32
CA LYS A 9 23.87 7.58 14.72
C LYS A 9 22.90 8.76 14.86
N GLN A 10 23.11 9.86 14.14
CA GLN A 10 22.17 10.98 14.12
C GLN A 10 20.82 10.59 13.51
N ALA A 11 20.83 9.87 12.39
CA ALA A 11 19.62 9.38 11.74
C ALA A 11 18.87 8.32 12.57
N LEU A 12 19.60 7.47 13.32
CA LEU A 12 19.02 6.47 14.22
C LEU A 12 18.53 7.09 15.55
N GLY A 13 19.13 8.21 15.99
CA GLY A 13 18.73 8.96 17.18
C GLY A 13 17.55 9.90 16.94
N SER A 14 17.29 10.29 15.69
CA SER A 14 16.06 10.96 15.30
C SER A 14 14.98 9.91 15.07
N THR A 15 14.19 9.62 16.11
CA THR A 15 12.92 8.92 15.94
C THR A 15 12.03 9.81 15.07
N ILE A 16 12.00 9.55 13.76
CA ILE A 16 11.03 10.20 12.87
C ILE A 16 9.67 9.68 13.33
N VAL A 17 8.97 10.48 14.11
CA VAL A 17 7.59 10.22 14.50
C VAL A 17 6.79 10.27 13.20
N LYS A 18 6.49 9.10 12.64
CA LYS A 18 5.62 9.00 11.48
C LYS A 18 4.21 9.34 11.91
N THR A 19 3.60 10.31 11.25
CA THR A 19 2.16 10.57 11.39
C THR A 19 1.37 9.35 10.94
N VAL A 20 0.32 8.99 11.67
CA VAL A 20 -0.55 7.88 11.28
C VAL A 20 -1.41 8.33 10.10
N PHE A 21 -1.51 7.50 9.07
CA PHE A 21 -2.48 7.63 7.99
C PHE A 21 -3.51 6.52 8.17
N GLY A 22 -4.70 6.91 8.63
CA GLY A 22 -5.77 6.00 9.05
C GLY A 22 -6.88 5.86 8.02
N THR A 23 -7.90 5.06 8.36
CA THR A 23 -9.09 4.85 7.51
C THR A 23 -9.74 6.15 7.05
N GLN A 24 -9.90 7.13 7.95
CA GLN A 24 -10.55 8.41 7.59
C GLN A 24 -9.72 9.21 6.60
N ASP A 25 -8.39 9.19 6.73
CA ASP A 25 -7.49 9.84 5.76
C ASP A 25 -7.58 9.16 4.39
N PHE A 26 -7.71 7.83 4.37
CA PHE A 26 -7.92 7.07 3.15
C PHE A 26 -9.25 7.42 2.47
N LEU A 27 -10.35 7.37 3.22
CA LEU A 27 -11.69 7.72 2.71
C LEU A 27 -11.77 9.17 2.23
N ALA A 28 -11.00 10.08 2.82
CA ALA A 28 -10.95 11.48 2.39
C ALA A 28 -10.28 11.71 1.03
N ILE A 29 -9.42 10.78 0.58
CA ILE A 29 -8.68 10.93 -0.68
C ILE A 29 -9.20 10.04 -1.82
N ILE A 30 -10.13 9.13 -1.53
CA ILE A 30 -10.74 8.26 -2.55
C ILE A 30 -12.20 8.64 -2.81
N ASP A 31 -12.67 8.37 -4.01
CA ASP A 31 -14.10 8.20 -4.25
C ASP A 31 -14.45 6.76 -3.86
N GLY A 32 -15.15 6.62 -2.74
CA GLY A 32 -15.54 5.31 -2.21
C GLY A 32 -16.27 4.49 -3.28
N LYS A 33 -17.39 5.00 -3.80
CA LYS A 33 -18.21 4.27 -4.76
C LYS A 33 -17.40 3.77 -5.94
N LYS A 34 -16.56 4.65 -6.52
CA LYS A 34 -15.66 4.28 -7.61
C LYS A 34 -14.65 3.20 -7.20
N PHE A 35 -14.07 3.31 -6.01
CA PHE A 35 -13.12 2.32 -5.50
C PHE A 35 -13.76 0.93 -5.37
N THR A 36 -14.99 0.84 -4.83
CA THR A 36 -15.71 -0.43 -4.72
C THR A 36 -16.12 -0.99 -6.08
N GLU A 37 -16.61 -0.16 -7.00
CA GLU A 37 -16.91 -0.60 -8.37
C GLU A 37 -15.66 -1.18 -9.05
N GLN A 38 -14.50 -0.52 -8.90
CA GLN A 38 -13.23 -1.00 -9.41
C GLN A 38 -12.80 -2.32 -8.74
N LEU A 39 -12.92 -2.45 -7.42
CA LEU A 39 -12.54 -3.65 -6.68
C LEU A 39 -13.44 -4.84 -7.01
N ILE A 40 -14.76 -4.64 -7.09
CA ILE A 40 -15.72 -5.69 -7.47
C ILE A 40 -15.50 -6.14 -8.91
N SER A 41 -15.11 -5.23 -9.81
CA SER A 41 -14.79 -5.57 -11.20
C SER A 41 -13.51 -6.40 -11.36
N CYS A 42 -12.64 -6.41 -10.33
CA CYS A 42 -11.44 -7.23 -10.33
C CYS A 42 -11.79 -8.72 -10.19
N ILE A 43 -10.95 -9.59 -10.76
CA ILE A 43 -11.10 -11.04 -10.55
C ILE A 43 -10.78 -11.40 -9.08
N PRO A 44 -11.27 -12.55 -8.55
CA PRO A 44 -11.05 -12.94 -7.15
C PRO A 44 -9.58 -12.91 -6.72
N TYR A 45 -8.66 -13.37 -7.58
CA TYR A 45 -7.22 -13.29 -7.30
C TYR A 45 -6.75 -11.86 -7.02
N ASP A 46 -7.22 -10.88 -7.79
CA ASP A 46 -6.80 -9.48 -7.67
C ASP A 46 -7.38 -8.86 -6.38
N GLN A 47 -8.63 -9.20 -6.03
CA GLN A 47 -9.27 -8.83 -4.76
C GLN A 47 -8.49 -9.37 -3.56
N ASP A 48 -8.10 -10.65 -3.59
CA ASP A 48 -7.27 -11.26 -2.55
C ASP A 48 -5.92 -10.56 -2.39
N LYS A 49 -5.32 -10.09 -3.50
CA LYS A 49 -4.03 -9.36 -3.47
C LYS A 49 -4.17 -7.95 -2.92
N VAL A 50 -5.29 -7.28 -3.17
CA VAL A 50 -5.61 -6.01 -2.52
C VAL A 50 -5.74 -6.21 -1.01
N ALA A 51 -6.57 -7.16 -0.57
CA ALA A 51 -6.75 -7.44 0.85
C ALA A 51 -5.42 -7.78 1.56
N LEU A 52 -4.60 -8.62 0.93
CA LEU A 52 -3.27 -8.97 1.43
C LEU A 52 -2.35 -7.74 1.55
N CYS A 53 -2.34 -6.87 0.54
CA CYS A 53 -1.51 -5.66 0.55
C CYS A 53 -1.88 -4.74 1.71
N LEU A 54 -3.18 -4.50 1.89
CA LEU A 54 -3.69 -3.62 2.92
C LEU A 54 -3.40 -4.18 4.33
N ASP A 55 -3.63 -5.49 4.54
CA ASP A 55 -3.29 -6.18 5.80
C ASP A 55 -1.80 -6.02 6.17
N GLN A 56 -0.91 -6.17 5.17
CA GLN A 56 0.52 -6.02 5.39
C GLN A 56 0.93 -4.59 5.73
N MET A 57 0.31 -3.60 5.07
CA MET A 57 0.54 -2.19 5.38
C MET A 57 0.10 -1.86 6.80
N THR A 58 -1.10 -2.29 7.22
CA THR A 58 -1.63 -2.08 8.58
C THR A 58 -0.77 -2.74 9.66
N LYS A 59 -0.24 -3.95 9.40
CA LYS A 59 0.70 -4.63 10.31
C LYS A 59 2.09 -4.00 10.35
N GLY A 60 2.35 -2.96 9.56
CA GLY A 60 3.66 -2.32 9.44
C GLY A 60 4.72 -3.20 8.78
N LEU A 61 4.31 -4.24 8.05
CA LEU A 61 5.23 -5.12 7.34
C LEU A 61 5.81 -4.40 6.12
N LYS A 62 7.12 -4.55 5.90
CA LYS A 62 7.81 -3.84 4.82
C LYS A 62 7.53 -4.52 3.48
N LEU A 63 6.89 -3.78 2.58
CA LEU A 63 6.60 -4.17 1.21
C LEU A 63 7.64 -3.56 0.27
N HIS A 64 8.04 -4.33 -0.75
CA HIS A 64 8.81 -3.81 -1.88
C HIS A 64 7.86 -3.72 -3.07
N ILE A 65 7.47 -2.49 -3.41
CA ILE A 65 6.50 -2.21 -4.47
C ILE A 65 7.25 -1.57 -5.64
N SER A 66 6.95 -1.98 -6.87
CA SER A 66 7.46 -1.31 -8.06
C SER A 66 6.94 0.14 -8.11
N ILE A 67 7.83 1.10 -8.38
CA ILE A 67 7.48 2.52 -8.46
C ILE A 67 6.46 2.80 -9.56
N MET A 68 6.48 2.02 -10.65
CA MET A 68 5.55 2.14 -11.76
C MET A 68 4.79 0.83 -11.96
N SER A 69 3.52 0.94 -12.35
CA SER A 69 2.70 -0.18 -12.78
C SER A 69 2.99 -0.53 -14.25
N ASN A 70 2.67 -1.75 -14.63
CA ASN A 70 2.78 -2.24 -16.01
C ASN A 70 1.44 -2.76 -16.52
N LEU A 71 1.10 -2.42 -17.77
CA LEU A 71 -0.14 -2.86 -18.41
C LEU A 71 -0.14 -4.37 -18.70
N ASP A 72 -1.10 -5.09 -18.13
CA ASP A 72 -1.44 -6.45 -18.57
C ASP A 72 -2.42 -6.36 -19.75
N ARG A 73 -1.89 -6.58 -20.95
CA ARG A 73 -2.68 -6.46 -22.20
C ARG A 73 -3.86 -7.42 -22.29
N LYS A 74 -3.82 -8.56 -21.61
CA LYS A 74 -4.92 -9.53 -21.66
C LYS A 74 -6.12 -9.07 -20.83
N LYS A 75 -5.84 -8.39 -19.71
CA LYS A 75 -6.85 -7.90 -18.78
C LYS A 75 -7.19 -6.43 -18.97
N ASN A 76 -6.38 -5.70 -19.74
CA ASN A 76 -6.45 -4.25 -19.91
C ASN A 76 -6.40 -3.49 -18.57
N ILE A 77 -5.59 -3.98 -17.63
CA ILE A 77 -5.41 -3.42 -16.29
C ILE A 77 -3.91 -3.25 -16.03
N ASN A 78 -3.54 -2.14 -15.40
CA ASN A 78 -2.17 -1.91 -14.94
C ASN A 78 -1.93 -2.65 -13.63
N TYR A 79 -0.71 -3.15 -13.41
CA TYR A 79 -0.34 -3.87 -12.19
C TYR A 79 0.98 -3.37 -11.62
N PHE A 80 1.00 -3.18 -10.31
CA PHE A 80 2.23 -3.10 -9.55
C PHE A 80 2.78 -4.50 -9.28
N HIS A 81 4.10 -4.63 -9.21
CA HIS A 81 4.73 -5.80 -8.61
C HIS A 81 5.04 -5.53 -7.15
N VAL A 82 4.48 -6.38 -6.28
CA VAL A 82 4.68 -6.31 -4.84
C VAL A 82 5.43 -7.55 -4.39
N SER A 83 6.55 -7.37 -3.69
CA SER A 83 7.30 -8.44 -3.07
C SER A 83 7.22 -8.33 -1.56
N ILE A 84 6.84 -9.44 -0.93
CA ILE A 84 6.79 -9.58 0.51
C ILE A 84 8.16 -10.07 0.97
N ARG A 85 8.79 -9.42 1.94
CA ARG A 85 9.88 -10.05 2.69
C ARG A 85 9.28 -10.89 3.80
N SER A 86 9.35 -12.21 3.64
CA SER A 86 9.10 -13.16 4.72
C SER A 86 10.40 -13.85 5.12
N GLU A 87 10.47 -14.40 6.32
CA GLU A 87 11.60 -15.21 6.80
C GLU A 87 11.87 -16.43 5.90
N ASN A 88 10.85 -16.93 5.19
CA ASN A 88 10.91 -18.11 4.32
C ASN A 88 11.16 -17.78 2.84
N GLY A 89 11.49 -16.53 2.50
CA GLY A 89 11.80 -16.10 1.14
C GLY A 89 10.92 -14.94 0.63
N SER A 90 11.15 -14.55 -0.63
CA SER A 90 10.42 -13.48 -1.30
C SER A 90 9.40 -14.07 -2.27
N ARG A 91 8.10 -13.95 -1.99
CA ARG A 91 7.05 -14.26 -2.97
C ARG A 91 6.46 -12.96 -3.49
N GLY A 92 6.68 -12.71 -4.77
CA GLY A 92 6.08 -11.59 -5.49
C GLY A 92 4.63 -11.89 -5.91
N TYR A 93 3.81 -10.86 -6.00
CA TYR A 93 2.48 -10.91 -6.61
C TYR A 93 2.20 -9.64 -7.42
N LYS A 94 1.21 -9.74 -8.30
CA LYS A 94 0.67 -8.60 -9.05
C LYS A 94 -0.46 -7.97 -8.25
N LEU A 95 -0.40 -6.67 -8.05
CA LEU A 95 -1.44 -5.88 -7.37
C LEU A 95 -2.09 -4.96 -8.40
N PRO A 96 -3.42 -4.96 -8.57
CA PRO A 96 -4.08 -4.13 -9.56
C PRO A 96 -3.90 -2.64 -9.22
N ASP A 97 -3.60 -1.85 -10.24
CA ASP A 97 -3.45 -0.41 -10.17
C ASP A 97 -4.82 0.27 -10.36
N ILE A 98 -5.67 0.13 -9.34
CA ILE A 98 -6.93 0.86 -9.20
C ILE A 98 -6.70 2.12 -8.36
N GLU A 99 -7.52 3.15 -8.55
CA GLU A 99 -7.20 4.52 -8.10
C GLU A 99 -6.88 4.61 -6.60
N GLY A 100 -7.68 3.96 -5.75
CA GLY A 100 -7.45 3.96 -4.30
C GLY A 100 -6.13 3.27 -3.91
N ILE A 101 -5.75 2.21 -4.61
CA ILE A 101 -4.50 1.49 -4.38
C ILE A 101 -3.29 2.32 -4.84
N SER A 102 -3.38 2.97 -6.01
CA SER A 102 -2.31 3.84 -6.51
C SER A 102 -2.01 4.96 -5.51
N LYS A 103 -3.06 5.67 -5.06
CA LYS A 103 -2.93 6.75 -4.07
C LYS A 103 -2.32 6.28 -2.75
N LEU A 104 -2.72 5.11 -2.26
CA LEU A 104 -2.16 4.55 -1.03
C LEU A 104 -0.69 4.15 -1.19
N ILE A 105 -0.31 3.60 -2.34
CA ILE A 105 1.09 3.26 -2.64
C ILE A 105 1.97 4.50 -2.67
N ASP A 106 1.51 5.60 -3.27
CA ASP A 106 2.25 6.86 -3.29
C ASP A 106 2.55 7.34 -1.86
N ILE A 107 1.53 7.36 -0.99
CA ILE A 107 1.67 7.72 0.43
C ILE A 107 2.62 6.77 1.17
N TYR A 108 2.53 5.47 0.89
CA TYR A 108 3.40 4.47 1.49
C TYR A 108 4.88 4.68 1.09
N ILE A 109 5.14 4.93 -0.19
CA ILE A 109 6.50 5.13 -0.74
C ILE A 109 7.13 6.42 -0.23
N GLU A 110 6.34 7.49 -0.02
CA GLU A 110 6.83 8.72 0.61
C GLU A 110 7.48 8.48 2.00
N GLY A 111 7.06 7.41 2.69
CA GLY A 111 7.71 6.93 3.91
C GLY A 111 7.50 7.81 5.15
N LYS A 112 6.73 8.91 5.03
CA LYS A 112 6.39 9.85 6.11
C LYS A 112 5.32 9.33 7.06
N HIS A 113 4.46 8.44 6.57
CA HIS A 113 3.30 7.94 7.32
C HIS A 113 3.47 6.49 7.79
N LYS A 114 2.87 6.17 8.93
CA LYS A 114 2.53 4.79 9.29
C LYS A 114 1.11 4.54 8.78
N ILE A 115 0.92 3.55 7.92
CA ILE A 115 -0.42 3.16 7.45
C ILE A 115 -1.10 2.32 8.53
N ASP A 116 -2.32 2.67 8.88
CA ASP A 116 -3.12 1.98 9.90
C ASP A 116 -4.60 1.97 9.46
N LEU A 117 -4.92 1.06 8.52
CA LEU A 117 -6.26 0.98 7.93
C LEU A 117 -7.06 -0.13 8.61
N ASN A 118 -8.26 0.21 9.06
CA ASN A 118 -9.30 -0.76 9.37
C ASN A 118 -10.05 -1.13 8.08
N LEU A 119 -9.80 -2.33 7.58
CA LEU A 119 -10.38 -2.81 6.34
C LEU A 119 -11.90 -2.95 6.41
N GLU A 120 -12.44 -3.34 7.57
CA GLU A 120 -13.88 -3.46 7.78
C GLU A 120 -14.56 -2.08 7.66
N ASP A 121 -13.96 -1.04 8.24
CA ASP A 121 -14.45 0.33 8.11
C ASP A 121 -14.36 0.84 6.67
N VAL A 122 -13.29 0.50 5.93
CA VAL A 122 -13.17 0.82 4.51
C VAL A 122 -14.27 0.10 3.71
N TYR A 123 -14.57 -1.16 4.00
CA TYR A 123 -15.65 -1.86 3.30
C TYR A 123 -17.02 -1.28 3.63
N ASN A 124 -17.31 -1.04 4.91
CA ASN A 124 -18.60 -0.51 5.36
C ASN A 124 -18.85 0.90 4.82
N ALA A 125 -17.87 1.80 4.90
CA ALA A 125 -18.01 3.18 4.43
C ALA A 125 -18.16 3.32 2.92
N VAL A 126 -17.97 2.22 2.18
CA VAL A 126 -18.00 2.22 0.72
C VAL A 126 -19.16 1.38 0.16
N ILE A 127 -19.77 0.54 0.99
CA ILE A 127 -20.98 -0.22 0.63
C ILE A 127 -22.25 0.60 0.93
N ASP A 128 -22.19 1.55 1.87
CA ASP A 128 -23.26 2.54 2.14
C ASP A 128 -23.36 3.64 1.06
#